data_AF-A0A7Y6PS30-F1
#
_entry.id   AF-A0A7Y6PS30-F1
#
_cell.length_a   1.000
_cell.length_b   1.000
_cell.length_c   1.000
_cell.angle_alpha   90.00
_cell.angle_beta   90.00
_cell.angle_gamma   90.00
#
_symmetry.space_group_name_H-M   'P 1'
#
loop_
_entity.id
_entity.type
_entity.pdbx_description
1 polymer ?
#
loop_
_entity_poly.entity_id
_entity_poly.type
_entity_poly.pdbx_seq_one_letter_code
_entity_poly.pdbx_strand_id
1 'polypeptide(L)'
;MEAFIPSESWIDAFEAQACVPGFEERLLRFARRRAAMVAHAGRRVDELYARELVQDALEDTLEGVLAWDPERVTLDKHLFDAIRSRTRHDYVQAQRFPHHAFDAADAPASLSAAVESSLSAQRGGASTEVAAAAERAVVEIRRLAASDADVLRLVDAYALGATKKIDVLKVSDLTSKRYEAARKRMQRLVLQLPTAVREAVRA
;
A
#
# COMPACT_ATOMS: atom_id res chain seq x y z
N MET A 1 22.52 18.51 -3.60
CA MET A 1 21.56 18.70 -2.51
C MET A 1 22.29 19.45 -1.42
N GLU A 2 21.78 20.60 -1.02
CA GLU A 2 22.30 21.29 0.17
C GLU A 2 22.01 20.44 1.40
N ALA A 3 22.97 20.32 2.30
CA ALA A 3 22.78 19.60 3.55
C ALA A 3 21.81 20.39 4.45
N PHE A 4 20.84 19.71 5.06
CA PHE A 4 20.00 20.32 6.08
C PHE A 4 20.85 20.67 7.30
N ILE A 5 20.80 21.92 7.72
CA ILE A 5 21.45 22.41 8.94
C ILE A 5 20.33 22.88 9.86
N PRO A 6 19.96 22.10 10.89
CA PRO A 6 18.91 22.51 11.82
C PRO A 6 19.36 23.73 12.64
N SER A 7 18.42 24.65 12.89
CA SER A 7 18.67 25.73 13.83
C SER A 7 18.72 25.21 15.26
N GLU A 8 19.38 25.95 16.16
CA GLU A 8 19.43 25.62 17.59
C GLU A 8 18.01 25.45 18.17
N SER A 9 17.09 26.35 17.84
CA SER A 9 15.68 26.26 18.24
C SER A 9 14.97 25.00 17.73
N TRP A 10 15.36 24.47 16.58
CA TRP A 10 14.81 23.24 16.04
C TRP A 10 15.33 22.03 16.82
N ILE A 11 16.63 22.02 17.14
CA ILE A 11 17.27 20.96 17.94
C ILE A 11 16.64 20.94 19.33
N ASP A 12 16.51 22.09 19.98
CA ASP A 12 15.88 22.20 21.31
C ASP A 12 14.45 21.65 21.30
N ALA A 13 13.66 21.99 20.27
CA ALA A 13 12.30 21.50 20.12
C ALA A 13 12.25 19.98 19.87
N PHE A 14 13.21 19.45 19.11
CA PHE A 14 13.35 18.02 18.86
C PHE A 14 13.67 17.29 20.17
N GLU A 15 14.72 17.70 20.87
CA GLU A 15 15.17 17.08 22.12
C GLU A 15 14.09 17.16 23.20
N ALA A 16 13.42 18.32 23.34
CA ALA A 16 12.35 18.49 24.31
C ALA A 16 11.20 17.48 24.12
N GLN A 17 10.96 17.01 22.90
CA GLN A 17 9.92 16.01 22.61
C GLN A 17 10.45 14.58 22.59
N ALA A 18 11.64 14.36 22.02
CA ALA A 18 12.25 13.04 21.89
C ALA A 18 12.71 12.47 23.24
N CYS A 19 13.13 13.32 24.18
CA CYS A 19 13.62 12.92 25.50
C CYS A 19 12.50 12.71 26.53
N VAL A 20 11.23 12.86 26.16
CA VAL A 20 10.10 12.61 27.06
C VAL A 20 10.03 11.12 27.42
N PRO A 21 9.88 10.76 28.71
CA PRO A 21 9.75 9.36 29.11
C PRO A 21 8.67 8.61 28.31
N GLY A 22 9.02 7.43 27.82
CA GLY A 22 8.14 6.56 27.04
C GLY A 22 7.85 7.04 25.61
N PHE A 23 8.54 8.06 25.09
CA PHE A 23 8.44 8.50 23.69
C PHE A 23 8.72 7.35 22.72
N GLU A 24 9.89 6.71 22.84
CA GLU A 24 10.27 5.58 22.00
C GLU A 24 9.28 4.41 22.12
N GLU A 25 8.81 4.12 23.34
CA GLU A 25 7.83 3.04 23.56
C GLU A 25 6.50 3.28 22.84
N ARG A 26 6.04 4.54 22.74
CA ARG A 26 4.83 4.89 21.98
C ARG A 26 5.04 4.67 20.48
N LEU A 27 6.19 5.09 19.96
CA LEU A 27 6.58 4.86 18.57
C LEU A 27 6.67 3.37 18.24
N LEU A 28 7.40 2.59 19.05
CA LEU A 28 7.53 1.15 18.88
C LEU A 28 6.18 0.42 18.98
N ARG A 29 5.32 0.81 19.91
CA ARG A 29 3.96 0.24 20.03
C ARG A 29 3.12 0.53 18.79
N PHE A 30 3.27 1.72 18.20
CA PHE A 30 2.61 2.05 16.94
C PHE A 30 3.21 1.24 15.78
N ALA A 31 4.53 1.22 15.63
CA ALA A 31 5.24 0.49 14.58
C ALA A 31 4.93 -1.01 14.60
N ARG A 32 4.91 -1.66 15.78
CA ARG A 32 4.54 -3.08 15.92
C ARG A 32 3.13 -3.39 15.42
N ARG A 33 2.16 -2.50 15.71
CA ARG A 33 0.79 -2.67 15.18
C ARG A 33 0.76 -2.58 13.65
N ARG A 34 1.59 -1.69 13.07
CA ARG A 34 1.71 -1.57 11.61
C ARG A 34 2.44 -2.76 11.00
N ALA A 35 3.50 -3.23 11.64
CA ALA A 35 4.25 -4.43 11.27
C ALA A 35 3.34 -5.66 11.19
N ALA A 36 2.44 -5.87 12.16
CA ALA A 36 1.44 -6.93 12.12
C ALA A 36 0.50 -6.83 10.90
N MET A 37 0.12 -5.62 10.49
CA MET A 37 -0.69 -5.42 9.27
C MET A 37 0.08 -5.79 8.01
N VAL A 38 1.36 -5.43 7.94
CA VAL A 38 2.25 -5.75 6.81
C VAL A 38 2.52 -7.26 6.74
N ALA A 39 2.73 -7.91 7.88
CA ALA A 39 2.85 -9.37 7.98
C ALA A 39 1.59 -10.08 7.50
N HIS A 40 0.41 -9.59 7.92
CA HIS A 40 -0.87 -10.13 7.47
C HIS A 40 -1.11 -9.98 5.96
N ALA A 41 -0.48 -8.98 5.33
CA ALA A 41 -0.52 -8.82 3.88
C ALA A 41 0.43 -9.75 3.11
N GLY A 42 1.16 -10.63 3.80
CA GLY A 42 2.04 -11.63 3.21
C GLY A 42 3.50 -11.21 3.07
N ARG A 43 3.90 -10.05 3.61
CA ARG A 43 5.33 -9.68 3.68
C ARG A 43 5.99 -10.38 4.87
N ARG A 44 7.22 -10.85 4.69
CA ARG A 44 8.05 -11.29 5.81
C ARG A 44 8.39 -10.06 6.67
N VAL A 45 8.07 -10.16 7.94
CA VAL A 45 8.37 -9.15 8.96
C VAL A 45 9.13 -9.88 10.06
N ASP A 46 10.36 -9.44 10.34
CA ASP A 46 11.16 -9.98 11.43
C ASP A 46 10.96 -9.17 12.73
N GLU A 47 11.69 -9.57 13.78
CA GLU A 47 11.61 -8.95 15.11
C GLU A 47 12.16 -7.51 15.14
N LEU A 48 12.99 -7.13 14.17
CA LEU A 48 13.68 -5.84 14.11
C LEU A 48 12.94 -4.80 13.28
N TYR A 49 12.12 -5.23 12.32
CA TYR A 49 11.37 -4.37 11.40
C TYR A 49 10.67 -3.19 12.08
N ALA A 50 10.03 -3.41 13.23
CA ALA A 50 9.34 -2.32 13.94
C ALA A 50 10.31 -1.29 14.56
N ARG A 51 11.52 -1.71 14.94
CA ARG A 51 12.57 -0.83 15.46
C ARG A 51 13.22 -0.04 14.32
N GLU A 52 13.54 -0.71 13.22
CA GLU A 52 14.10 -0.09 12.01
C GLU A 52 13.18 1.02 11.49
N LEU A 53 11.87 0.76 11.40
CA LEU A 53 10.89 1.79 11.01
C LEU A 53 10.94 3.07 11.86
N VAL A 54 11.21 2.93 13.16
CA VAL A 54 11.30 4.06 14.09
C VAL A 54 12.63 4.77 13.91
N GLN A 55 13.74 4.01 13.85
CA GLN A 55 15.09 4.56 13.65
C GLN A 55 15.17 5.32 12.34
N ASP A 56 14.79 4.72 11.22
CA ASP A 56 14.76 5.36 9.90
C ASP A 56 13.91 6.65 9.90
N ALA A 57 12.83 6.70 10.69
CA ALA A 57 11.96 7.88 10.72
C ALA A 57 12.59 9.03 11.51
N LEU A 58 13.30 8.69 12.60
CA LEU A 58 14.06 9.65 13.40
C LEU A 58 15.27 10.16 12.61
N GLU A 59 16.05 9.26 12.02
CA GLU A 59 17.23 9.58 11.21
C GLU A 59 16.85 10.48 10.03
N ASP A 60 15.85 10.09 9.23
CA ASP A 60 15.38 10.95 8.14
C ASP A 60 14.91 12.33 8.61
N THR A 61 14.35 12.43 9.83
CA THR A 61 13.93 13.72 10.39
C THR A 61 15.13 14.56 10.82
N LEU A 62 16.15 13.95 11.42
CA LEU A 62 17.40 14.60 11.82
C LEU A 62 18.23 15.06 10.63
N GLU A 63 18.25 14.27 9.56
CA GLU A 63 18.94 14.57 8.30
C GLU A 63 18.14 15.55 7.41
N GLY A 64 16.92 15.91 7.81
CA GLY A 64 16.05 16.81 7.04
C GLY A 64 15.44 16.20 5.78
N VAL A 65 15.59 14.88 5.57
CA VAL A 65 14.88 14.12 4.52
C VAL A 65 13.37 14.19 4.76
N LEU A 66 12.95 14.06 6.02
CA LEU A 66 11.58 14.30 6.46
C LEU A 66 11.50 15.65 7.16
N ALA A 67 11.08 16.68 6.42
CA ALA A 67 10.90 18.02 6.96
C ALA A 67 9.86 18.03 8.10
N TRP A 68 10.33 18.38 9.30
CA TRP A 68 9.49 18.57 10.48
C TRP A 68 9.51 20.03 10.93
N ASP A 69 8.32 20.57 11.16
CA ASP A 69 8.11 21.92 11.69
C ASP A 69 7.49 21.82 13.09
N PRO A 70 8.23 22.18 14.15
CA PRO A 70 7.78 22.04 15.53
C PRO A 70 6.61 22.96 15.88
N GLU A 71 6.38 24.06 15.15
CA GLU A 71 5.26 24.96 15.39
C GLU A 71 3.94 24.43 14.81
N ARG A 72 4.03 23.56 13.79
CA ARG A 72 2.87 23.05 13.07
C ARG A 72 2.40 21.70 13.58
N VAL A 73 3.31 20.82 14.01
CA VAL A 73 2.98 19.45 14.36
C VAL A 73 3.93 18.89 15.43
N THR A 74 3.40 18.11 16.35
CA THR A 74 4.23 17.40 17.34
C THR A 74 5.09 16.34 16.67
N LEU A 75 6.26 16.08 17.24
CA LEU A 75 7.21 15.09 16.74
C LEU A 75 6.59 13.68 16.70
N ASP A 76 5.88 13.29 17.76
CA ASP A 76 5.14 12.01 17.81
C ASP A 76 4.21 11.84 16.58
N LYS A 77 3.44 12.88 16.26
CA LYS A 77 2.50 12.86 15.15
C LYS A 77 3.21 12.80 13.81
N HIS A 78 4.27 13.60 13.63
CA HIS A 78 5.12 13.58 12.44
C HIS A 78 5.67 12.17 12.16
N LEU A 79 6.29 11.55 13.17
CA LEU A 79 6.88 10.22 13.06
C LEU A 79 5.81 9.13 12.86
N PHE A 80 4.65 9.22 13.51
CA PHE A 80 3.54 8.31 13.23
C PHE A 80 3.06 8.39 11.78
N ASP A 81 3.00 9.61 11.23
CA ASP A 81 2.57 9.82 9.84
C ASP A 81 3.63 9.26 8.86
N ALA A 82 4.92 9.42 9.16
CA ALA A 82 6.03 8.81 8.41
C ALA A 82 5.99 7.27 8.44
N ILE A 83 5.93 6.66 9.63
CA ILE A 83 5.83 5.21 9.82
C ILE A 83 4.58 4.66 9.11
N ARG A 84 3.44 5.37 9.19
CA ARG A 84 2.21 4.98 8.50
C ARG A 84 2.39 4.97 6.99
N SER A 85 3.06 5.98 6.44
CA SER A 85 3.33 6.09 5.00
C SER A 85 4.18 4.92 4.49
N ARG A 86 5.33 4.66 5.13
CA ARG A 86 6.24 3.57 4.76
C ARG A 86 5.56 2.20 4.84
N THR A 87 4.92 1.92 5.97
CA THR A 87 4.20 0.64 6.15
C THR A 87 3.01 0.49 5.20
N ARG A 88 2.40 1.58 4.73
CA ARG A 88 1.37 1.50 3.67
C ARG A 88 1.99 1.07 2.35
N HIS A 89 3.15 1.61 2.00
CA HIS A 89 3.85 1.20 0.78
C HIS A 89 4.16 -0.31 0.82
N ASP A 90 4.75 -0.77 1.92
CA ASP A 90 5.09 -2.17 2.13
C ASP A 90 3.86 -3.10 2.09
N TYR A 91 2.76 -2.67 2.73
CA TYR A 91 1.49 -3.39 2.71
C TYR A 91 0.94 -3.54 1.30
N VAL A 92 0.90 -2.45 0.53
CA VAL A 92 0.41 -2.46 -0.86
C VAL A 92 1.32 -3.32 -1.74
N GLN A 93 2.63 -3.23 -1.55
CA GLN A 93 3.60 -4.05 -2.27
C GLN A 93 3.40 -5.53 -1.97
N ALA A 94 3.20 -5.91 -0.71
CA ALA A 94 2.95 -7.29 -0.28
C ALA A 94 1.69 -7.88 -0.90
N GLN A 95 0.61 -7.09 -1.00
CA GLN A 95 -0.62 -7.52 -1.66
C GLN A 95 -0.44 -7.68 -3.18
N ARG A 96 0.35 -6.81 -3.80
CA ARG A 96 0.58 -6.84 -5.25
C ARG A 96 1.51 -7.99 -5.65
N PHE A 97 2.46 -8.33 -4.78
CA PHE A 97 3.46 -9.37 -5.03
C PHE A 97 3.47 -10.37 -3.86
N PRO A 98 2.51 -11.31 -3.82
CA PRO A 98 2.45 -12.31 -2.77
C PRO A 98 3.76 -13.09 -2.68
N HIS A 99 4.35 -13.11 -1.49
CA HIS A 99 5.61 -13.81 -1.27
C HIS A 99 5.37 -15.32 -1.21
N HIS A 100 5.68 -16.04 -2.28
CA HIS A 100 5.69 -17.50 -2.29
C HIS A 100 7.04 -17.99 -1.73
N ALA A 101 7.03 -18.56 -0.52
CA ALA A 101 8.21 -19.21 0.05
C ALA A 101 8.55 -20.47 -0.75
N PHE A 102 9.81 -20.59 -1.17
CA PHE A 102 10.34 -21.78 -1.85
C PHE A 102 10.77 -22.88 -0.85
N ASP A 103 10.00 -23.11 0.21
CA ASP A 103 10.29 -24.21 1.14
C ASP A 103 9.52 -25.47 0.73
N ALA A 104 10.17 -26.24 -0.14
CA ALA A 104 9.91 -27.66 -0.33
C ALA A 104 11.23 -28.39 -0.55
N ALA A 105 12.09 -28.39 0.48
CA ALA A 105 13.20 -29.34 0.58
C ALA A 105 12.66 -30.67 1.10
N ASP A 106 12.03 -31.45 0.20
CA ASP A 106 12.06 -32.91 0.18
C ASP A 106 11.33 -33.39 -1.08
N ALA A 107 11.96 -33.16 -2.24
CA ALA A 107 11.54 -33.77 -3.49
C ALA A 107 12.74 -34.53 -4.08
N PRO A 108 12.66 -35.87 -4.26
CA PRO A 108 13.71 -36.61 -4.94
C PRO A 108 13.89 -36.04 -6.36
N ALA A 109 15.14 -35.95 -6.82
CA ALA A 109 15.56 -35.23 -8.01
C ALA A 109 14.80 -35.58 -9.33
N SER A 110 13.98 -36.64 -9.37
CA SER A 110 13.13 -36.95 -10.52
C SER A 110 11.78 -36.20 -10.55
N LEU A 111 11.33 -35.61 -9.44
CA LEU A 111 10.12 -34.77 -9.39
C LEU A 111 10.37 -33.35 -9.92
N SER A 112 11.61 -32.86 -9.88
CA SER A 112 11.97 -31.52 -10.37
C SER A 112 11.71 -31.36 -11.87
N ALA A 113 12.01 -32.38 -12.70
CA ALA A 113 11.80 -32.29 -14.15
C ALA A 113 10.30 -32.38 -14.54
N ALA A 114 9.52 -33.21 -13.85
CA ALA A 114 8.08 -33.32 -14.09
C ALA A 114 7.30 -32.10 -13.57
N VAL A 115 7.75 -31.52 -12.46
CA VAL A 115 7.19 -30.29 -11.89
C VAL A 115 7.62 -29.06 -12.68
N GLU A 116 8.85 -28.99 -13.21
CA GLU A 116 9.24 -27.92 -14.14
C GLU A 116 8.44 -27.97 -15.46
N SER A 117 8.13 -29.16 -15.95
CA SER A 117 7.27 -29.32 -17.15
C SER A 117 5.82 -28.91 -16.87
N SER A 118 5.28 -29.22 -15.69
CA SER A 118 3.92 -28.79 -15.29
C SER A 118 3.85 -27.31 -14.90
N LEU A 119 4.89 -26.76 -14.27
CA LEU A 119 4.99 -25.35 -13.92
C LEU A 119 5.27 -24.47 -15.13
N SER A 120 5.99 -24.94 -16.14
CA SER A 120 6.12 -24.23 -17.43
C SER A 120 4.79 -24.20 -18.18
N ALA A 121 3.94 -25.21 -18.00
CA ALA A 121 2.58 -25.22 -18.54
C ALA A 121 1.58 -24.39 -17.70
N GLN A 122 1.79 -24.20 -16.39
CA GLN A 122 0.88 -23.45 -15.49
C GLN A 122 1.31 -22.00 -15.19
N ARG A 123 2.59 -21.62 -15.32
CA ARG A 123 3.10 -20.27 -14.99
C ARG A 123 2.82 -19.18 -16.03
N GLY A 124 2.23 -19.51 -17.18
CA GLY A 124 1.91 -18.52 -18.22
C GLY A 124 0.48 -17.99 -18.22
N GLY A 125 -0.49 -18.79 -17.77
CA GLY A 125 -1.92 -18.54 -18.00
C GLY A 125 -2.58 -17.75 -16.88
N ALA A 126 -2.96 -18.41 -15.78
CA ALA A 126 -4.05 -17.91 -14.92
C ALA A 126 -3.78 -16.59 -14.18
N SER A 127 -2.61 -16.37 -13.55
CA SER A 127 -2.38 -15.16 -12.74
C SER A 127 -2.12 -13.90 -13.58
N THR A 128 -1.37 -14.06 -14.67
CA THR A 128 -1.17 -13.03 -15.71
C THR A 128 -2.48 -12.73 -16.44
N GLU A 129 -3.31 -13.74 -16.69
CA GLU A 129 -4.62 -13.58 -17.33
C GLU A 129 -5.61 -12.81 -16.45
N VAL A 130 -5.67 -13.07 -15.15
CA VAL A 130 -6.52 -12.31 -14.21
C VAL A 130 -6.05 -10.86 -14.09
N ALA A 131 -4.75 -10.61 -13.98
CA ALA A 131 -4.20 -9.25 -13.95
C ALA A 131 -4.45 -8.50 -15.27
N ALA A 132 -4.22 -9.15 -16.42
CA ALA A 132 -4.50 -8.59 -17.74
C ALA A 132 -6.02 -8.43 -17.99
N ALA A 133 -6.85 -9.29 -17.42
CA ALA A 133 -8.32 -9.15 -17.46
C ALA A 133 -8.79 -7.97 -16.62
N ALA A 134 -8.21 -7.76 -15.43
CA ALA A 134 -8.49 -6.61 -14.58
C ALA A 134 -8.07 -5.29 -15.25
N GLU A 135 -6.90 -5.26 -15.89
CA GLU A 135 -6.42 -4.09 -16.63
C GLU A 135 -7.31 -3.79 -17.85
N ARG A 136 -7.70 -4.81 -18.62
CA ARG A 136 -8.67 -4.67 -19.72
C ARG A 136 -10.04 -4.19 -19.23
N ALA A 137 -10.52 -4.70 -18.09
CA ALA A 137 -11.76 -4.25 -17.48
C ALA A 137 -11.69 -2.78 -17.07
N VAL A 138 -10.57 -2.33 -16.49
CA VAL A 138 -10.36 -0.91 -16.11
C VAL A 138 -10.34 -0.01 -17.34
N VAL A 139 -9.64 -0.39 -18.41
CA VAL A 139 -9.62 0.37 -19.67
C VAL A 139 -11.02 0.49 -20.27
N GLU A 140 -11.78 -0.61 -20.28
CA GLU A 140 -13.12 -0.62 -20.86
C GLU A 140 -14.14 0.14 -20.00
N ILE A 141 -14.05 0.04 -18.67
CA ILE A 141 -14.84 0.88 -17.75
C ILE A 141 -14.53 2.35 -17.97
N ARG A 142 -13.25 2.73 -18.14
CA ARG A 142 -12.87 4.13 -18.44
C ARG A 142 -13.43 4.59 -19.78
N ARG A 143 -13.42 3.74 -20.80
CA ARG A 143 -14.01 4.04 -22.12
C ARG A 143 -15.51 4.27 -22.02
N LEU A 144 -16.22 3.40 -21.30
CA LEU A 144 -17.67 3.52 -21.09
C LEU A 144 -18.04 4.70 -20.18
N ALA A 145 -17.16 5.07 -19.26
CA ALA A 145 -17.31 6.19 -18.35
C ALA A 145 -16.73 7.52 -18.89
N ALA A 146 -16.41 7.62 -20.18
CA ALA A 146 -15.70 8.78 -20.74
C ALA A 146 -16.41 10.13 -20.47
N SER A 147 -17.74 10.13 -20.30
CA SER A 147 -18.54 11.31 -19.97
C SER A 147 -18.90 11.44 -18.48
N ASP A 148 -18.44 10.55 -17.60
CA ASP A 148 -18.78 10.52 -16.17
C ASP A 148 -17.53 10.72 -15.31
N ALA A 149 -17.20 11.98 -15.06
CA ALA A 149 -16.02 12.39 -14.28
C ALA A 149 -15.98 11.79 -12.87
N ASP A 150 -17.13 11.52 -12.25
CA ASP A 150 -17.18 10.94 -10.90
C ASP A 150 -16.82 9.46 -10.90
N VAL A 151 -17.21 8.73 -11.96
CA VAL A 151 -16.82 7.32 -12.13
C VAL A 151 -15.34 7.21 -12.48
N LEU A 152 -14.81 8.11 -13.30
CA LEU A 152 -13.36 8.14 -13.60
C LEU A 152 -12.53 8.38 -12.34
N ARG A 153 -12.88 9.37 -11.52
CA ARG A 153 -12.23 9.62 -10.23
C ARG A 153 -12.31 8.43 -9.27
N LEU A 154 -13.41 7.69 -9.30
CA LEU A 154 -13.59 6.48 -8.50
C LEU A 154 -12.67 5.35 -8.97
N VAL A 155 -12.57 5.13 -10.29
CA VAL A 155 -11.67 4.14 -10.89
C VAL A 155 -10.20 4.50 -10.61
N ASP A 156 -9.85 5.79 -10.71
CA ASP A 156 -8.50 6.27 -10.41
C ASP A 156 -8.14 6.07 -8.93
N ALA A 157 -9.08 6.33 -8.00
CA ALA A 157 -8.88 6.07 -6.59
C ALA A 157 -8.62 4.57 -6.31
N TYR A 158 -9.32 3.67 -7.00
CA TYR A 158 -9.06 2.22 -6.90
C TYR A 158 -7.72 1.82 -7.53
N ALA A 159 -7.35 2.41 -8.68
CA ALA A 159 -6.04 2.20 -9.30
C ALA A 159 -4.88 2.68 -8.40
N LEU A 160 -5.12 3.70 -7.57
CA LEU A 160 -4.22 4.19 -6.53
C LEU A 160 -4.26 3.34 -5.23
N GLY A 161 -4.98 2.22 -5.24
CA GLY A 161 -5.03 1.24 -4.16
C GLY A 161 -5.96 1.62 -3.00
N ALA A 162 -6.89 2.57 -3.17
CA ALA A 162 -7.87 2.90 -2.14
C ALA A 162 -8.96 1.83 -2.08
N THR A 163 -8.92 0.93 -1.08
CA THR A 163 -9.89 -0.17 -0.93
C THR A 163 -11.02 0.14 0.06
N LYS A 164 -10.81 1.09 0.98
CA LYS A 164 -11.79 1.51 1.97
C LYS A 164 -12.50 2.78 1.51
N LYS A 165 -13.80 2.88 1.77
CA LYS A 165 -14.63 4.06 1.41
C LYS A 165 -14.00 5.37 1.85
N ILE A 166 -13.49 5.45 3.10
CA ILE A 166 -12.88 6.68 3.62
C ILE A 166 -11.65 7.12 2.82
N ASP A 167 -10.84 6.18 2.36
CA ASP A 167 -9.64 6.45 1.57
C ASP A 167 -10.01 6.83 0.14
N VAL A 168 -11.02 6.18 -0.43
CA VAL A 168 -11.57 6.54 -1.74
C VAL A 168 -12.09 7.97 -1.72
N LEU A 169 -12.84 8.39 -0.69
CA LEU A 169 -13.34 9.76 -0.58
C LEU A 169 -12.20 10.78 -0.48
N LYS A 170 -11.14 10.46 0.28
CA LYS A 170 -9.96 11.34 0.40
C LYS A 170 -9.20 11.50 -0.91
N VAL A 171 -9.05 10.43 -1.69
CA VAL A 171 -8.26 10.43 -2.93
C VAL A 171 -9.05 10.97 -4.13
N SER A 172 -10.35 10.68 -4.19
CA SER A 172 -11.20 11.07 -5.33
C SER A 172 -11.81 12.47 -5.21
N ASP A 173 -11.68 13.12 -4.04
CA ASP A 173 -12.36 14.38 -3.69
C ASP A 173 -13.88 14.31 -3.90
N LEU A 174 -14.45 13.10 -3.78
CA LEU A 174 -15.89 12.88 -3.87
C LEU A 174 -16.51 13.07 -2.49
N THR A 175 -17.68 13.70 -2.46
CA THR A 175 -18.55 13.65 -1.28
C THR A 175 -19.15 12.25 -1.15
N SER A 176 -19.53 11.85 0.07
CA SER A 176 -20.14 10.53 0.32
C SER A 176 -21.36 10.25 -0.60
N LYS A 177 -22.19 11.27 -0.85
CA LYS A 177 -23.35 11.17 -1.76
C LYS A 177 -22.94 10.95 -3.21
N ARG A 178 -21.91 11.65 -3.70
CA ARG A 178 -21.39 11.49 -5.07
C ARG A 178 -20.70 10.14 -5.26
N TYR A 179 -19.95 9.68 -4.26
CA TYR A 179 -19.37 8.33 -4.24
C TYR A 179 -20.42 7.24 -4.39
N GLU A 180 -21.52 7.27 -3.63
CA GLU A 180 -22.56 6.23 -3.74
C GLU A 180 -23.25 6.27 -5.11
N ALA A 181 -23.48 7.46 -5.65
CA ALA A 181 -24.06 7.62 -6.98
C ALA A 181 -23.12 7.10 -8.09
N ALA A 182 -21.82 7.43 -8.00
CA ALA A 182 -20.78 6.97 -8.91
C ALA A 182 -20.60 5.45 -8.82
N ARG A 183 -20.61 4.87 -7.60
CA ARG A 183 -20.50 3.43 -7.38
C ARG A 183 -21.66 2.65 -8.02
N LYS A 184 -22.89 3.14 -7.87
CA LYS A 184 -24.08 2.56 -8.54
C LYS A 184 -24.00 2.66 -10.07
N ARG A 185 -23.43 3.74 -10.61
CA ARG A 185 -23.20 3.90 -12.06
C ARG A 185 -22.11 2.94 -12.55
N MET A 186 -20.99 2.89 -11.85
CA MET A 186 -19.89 1.97 -12.13
C MET A 186 -20.36 0.51 -12.10
N GLN A 187 -21.18 0.11 -11.13
CA GLN A 187 -21.78 -1.24 -11.10
C GLN A 187 -22.62 -1.54 -12.34
N ARG A 188 -23.38 -0.56 -12.86
CA ARG A 188 -24.12 -0.72 -14.12
C ARG A 188 -23.19 -0.86 -15.32
N LEU A 189 -22.09 -0.10 -15.37
CA LEU A 189 -21.08 -0.22 -16.42
C LEU A 189 -20.37 -1.58 -16.38
N VAL A 190 -20.08 -2.10 -15.19
CA VAL A 190 -19.52 -3.45 -15.01
C VAL A 190 -20.46 -4.52 -15.57
N LEU A 191 -21.77 -4.35 -15.47
CA LEU A 191 -22.75 -5.27 -16.08
C LEU A 191 -22.79 -5.17 -17.62
N GLN A 192 -22.35 -4.06 -18.20
CA GLN A 192 -22.24 -3.84 -19.65
C GLN A 192 -20.93 -4.35 -20.24
N LEU A 193 -19.97 -4.78 -19.40
CA LEU A 193 -18.73 -5.38 -19.88
C LEU A 193 -19.00 -6.71 -20.60
N PRO A 194 -18.20 -7.04 -21.63
CA PRO A 194 -18.27 -8.34 -22.29
C PRO A 194 -18.19 -9.48 -21.27
N THR A 195 -19.03 -10.52 -21.43
CA THR A 195 -19.11 -11.65 -20.50
C THR A 195 -17.74 -12.31 -20.27
N ALA A 196 -16.94 -12.44 -21.31
CA ALA A 196 -15.56 -12.96 -21.22
C ALA A 196 -14.66 -12.16 -20.26
N VAL A 197 -14.82 -10.84 -20.19
CA VAL A 197 -14.04 -9.97 -19.28
C VAL A 197 -14.55 -10.09 -17.84
N ARG A 198 -15.87 -10.23 -17.65
CA ARG A 198 -16.48 -10.39 -16.33
C ARG A 198 -16.12 -11.73 -15.68
N GLU A 199 -16.07 -12.80 -16.47
CA GLU A 199 -15.72 -14.14 -15.99
C GLU A 199 -14.23 -14.24 -15.67
N ALA A 200 -13.36 -13.64 -16.48
CA ALA A 200 -11.92 -13.64 -16.25
C ALA A 200 -11.47 -12.83 -15.02
N VAL A 201 -12.29 -11.90 -14.51
CA VAL A 201 -12.02 -11.14 -13.28
C VAL A 201 -12.62 -11.82 -12.03
N ARG A 202 -13.55 -12.77 -12.22
CA ARG A 202 -14.27 -13.46 -11.14
C ARG A 202 -13.62 -14.81 -10.76
N ALA A 203 -12.86 -15.40 -11.68
CA ALA A 203 -12.05 -16.60 -11.49
C ALA A 203 -10.80 -16.31 -10.65
#